data_AF-A0A3B8I2Y6-F1
#
_entry.id   AF-A0A3B8I2Y6-F1
#
_cell.length_a   1.000
_cell.length_b   1.000
_cell.length_c   1.000
_cell.angle_alpha   90.00
_cell.angle_beta   90.00
_cell.angle_gamma   90.00
#
_symmetry.space_group_name_H-M   'P 1'
#
loop_
_entity.id
_entity.type
_entity.pdbx_description
1 polymer ?
#
loop_
_entity_poly.entity_id
_entity_poly.type
_entity_poly.pdbx_seq_one_letter_code
_entity_poly.pdbx_strand_id
1 'polypeptide(L)' 'MKDGKLGELEELILLTVVFLQEDAYNVRIREELKAQANRLPTMGALYTALTRLEKKGFLSSEMTGAEDI' A
#
# COMPACT_ATOMS: atom_id res chain seq x y z
N MET A 1 5.68 15.91 18.39
CA MET A 1 4.85 14.80 17.88
C MET A 1 3.76 15.37 16.97
N LYS A 2 4.06 15.57 15.69
CA LYS A 2 3.07 15.94 14.66
C LYS A 2 2.94 14.85 13.57
N ASP A 3 3.71 13.77 13.70
CA ASP A 3 4.17 12.92 12.58
C ASP A 3 3.40 11.60 12.43
N GLY A 4 2.33 11.39 13.20
CA GLY A 4 1.53 10.14 13.20
C GLY A 4 0.20 10.21 12.44
N LYS A 5 -0.13 11.32 11.77
CA LYS A 5 -1.42 11.42 11.07
C LYS A 5 -1.37 10.69 9.73
N LEU A 6 -2.25 9.70 9.59
CA LEU A 6 -2.56 9.05 8.32
C LEU A 6 -3.61 9.88 7.59
N GLY A 7 -3.46 10.04 6.28
CA GLY A 7 -4.55 10.52 5.42
C GLY A 7 -5.51 9.38 5.08
N GLU A 8 -6.71 9.72 4.62
CA GLU A 8 -7.76 8.74 4.25
C GLU A 8 -7.26 7.66 3.28
N LEU A 9 -6.49 8.05 2.25
CA LEU A 9 -5.91 7.09 1.31
C LEU A 9 -4.89 6.14 1.97
N GLU A 10 -4.10 6.65 2.92
CA GLU A 10 -3.11 5.82 3.63
C GLU A 10 -3.81 4.80 4.52
N GLU A 11 -4.90 5.18 5.20
CA GLU A 11 -5.70 4.27 6.02
C GLU A 11 -6.34 3.16 5.19
N LEU A 12 -6.93 3.52 4.04
CA LEU A 12 -7.50 2.53 3.11
C LEU A 12 -6.43 1.59 2.56
N ILE A 13 -5.25 2.11 2.20
CA ILE A 13 -4.13 1.27 1.74
C ILE A 13 -3.72 0.28 2.83
N LEU A 14 -3.56 0.72 4.09
CA LEU A 14 -3.20 -0.19 5.18
C LEU A 14 -4.25 -1.29 5.38
N LEU A 15 -5.53 -0.93 5.34
CA LEU A 15 -6.62 -1.90 5.45
C LEU A 15 -6.58 -2.92 4.31
N THR A 16 -6.36 -2.44 3.08
CA THR A 16 -6.22 -3.30 1.91
C THR A 16 -5.00 -4.22 1.99
N VAL A 17 -3.85 -3.72 2.48
CA VAL A 17 -2.65 -4.55 2.67
C VAL A 17 -2.91 -5.66 3.70
N VAL A 18 -3.54 -5.33 4.83
CA VAL A 18 -3.94 -6.32 5.83
C VAL A 18 -4.96 -7.31 5.26
N PHE A 19 -5.84 -6.89 4.37
CA PHE A 19 -6.77 -7.80 3.72
C PHE A 19 -6.08 -8.77 2.75
N LEU A 20 -5.14 -8.27 1.94
CA LEU A 20 -4.44 -9.04 0.91
C LEU A 20 -3.29 -9.90 1.43
N GLN A 21 -2.72 -9.58 2.60
CA GLN A 21 -1.59 -10.31 3.20
C GLN A 21 -0.42 -10.41 2.19
N GLU A 22 0.06 -11.61 1.88
CA GLU A 22 1.19 -11.87 0.98
C GLU A 22 0.93 -11.41 -0.47
N ASP A 23 -0.33 -11.25 -0.88
CA ASP A 23 -0.71 -10.79 -2.22
C ASP A 23 -0.69 -9.25 -2.37
N ALA A 24 -0.23 -8.52 -1.35
CA ALA A 24 -0.26 -7.06 -1.30
C ALA A 24 0.79 -6.36 -2.18
N TYR A 25 0.86 -6.70 -3.47
CA TYR A 25 1.64 -5.96 -4.46
C TYR A 25 0.83 -4.82 -5.11
N ASN A 26 1.53 -3.82 -5.65
CA ASN A 26 0.95 -2.56 -6.12
C ASN A 26 -0.30 -2.70 -7.01
N VAL A 27 -0.29 -3.65 -7.95
CA VAL A 27 -1.41 -3.88 -8.86
C VAL A 27 -2.63 -4.43 -8.10
N ARG A 28 -2.44 -5.41 -7.21
CA ARG A 28 -3.53 -5.99 -6.40
C ARG A 28 -4.11 -4.99 -5.42
N ILE A 29 -3.27 -4.21 -4.75
CA ILE A 29 -3.74 -3.14 -3.85
C ILE A 29 -4.63 -2.17 -4.62
N ARG A 30 -4.21 -1.75 -5.83
CA ARG A 30 -5.01 -0.82 -6.65
C ARG A 30 -6.34 -1.42 -7.12
N GLU A 31 -6.34 -2.69 -7.50
CA GLU A 31 -7.55 -3.41 -7.90
C GLU A 31 -8.53 -3.54 -6.72
N GLU A 32 -8.03 -3.89 -5.54
CA GLU A 32 -8.85 -4.09 -4.35
C GLU A 32 -9.42 -2.76 -3.83
N LEU A 33 -8.64 -1.67 -3.86
CA LEU A 33 -9.13 -0.33 -3.55
C LEU A 33 -10.29 0.10 -4.47
N LYS A 34 -10.24 -0.31 -5.75
CA LYS A 34 -11.33 -0.07 -6.68
C LYS A 34 -12.55 -0.94 -6.35
N ALA A 35 -12.33 -2.22 -6.07
CA ALA A 35 -13.40 -3.17 -5.81
C ALA A 35 -14.17 -2.87 -4.51
N GLN A 36 -13.47 -2.55 -3.43
CA GLN A 36 -14.06 -2.40 -2.09
C GLN A 36 -14.41 -0.96 -1.73
N ALA A 37 -13.58 0.00 -2.16
CA ALA A 37 -13.72 1.41 -1.76
C ALA A 37 -14.13 2.34 -2.91
N ASN A 38 -14.29 1.81 -4.13
CA ASN A 38 -14.52 2.60 -5.35
C ASN A 38 -13.47 3.73 -5.53
N ARG A 39 -12.24 3.49 -5.05
CA ARG A 39 -11.10 4.42 -5.15
C ARG A 39 -10.11 3.86 -6.16
N LEU A 40 -9.76 4.64 -7.18
CA LEU A 40 -8.77 4.25 -8.18
C LEU A 40 -7.64 5.28 -8.26
N PRO A 41 -6.71 5.29 -7.30
CA PRO A 41 -5.55 6.18 -7.36
C PRO A 41 -4.70 5.87 -8.60
N THR A 42 -3.93 6.88 -9.04
CA THR A 42 -2.89 6.67 -10.05
C THR A 42 -1.78 5.79 -9.46
N MET A 43 -1.03 5.08 -10.31
CA MET A 43 0.10 4.25 -9.83
C MET A 43 1.14 5.08 -9.08
N GLY A 44 1.44 6.30 -9.54
CA GLY A 44 2.37 7.21 -8.86
C GLY A 44 1.86 7.67 -7.48
N ALA A 45 0.56 7.95 -7.36
CA ALA A 45 -0.04 8.30 -6.07
C ALA A 45 -0.01 7.13 -5.08
N LEU A 46 -0.33 5.92 -5.55
CA LEU A 46 -0.25 4.70 -4.73
C LEU A 46 1.19 4.43 -4.28
N TYR A 47 2.15 4.49 -5.20
CA TYR A 47 3.57 4.30 -4.88
C TYR A 47 4.05 5.32 -3.83
N THR A 48 3.72 6.61 -4.04
CA THR A 48 4.07 7.68 -3.09
C THR A 48 3.48 7.44 -1.70
N ALA A 49 2.23 6.95 -1.62
CA ALA A 49 1.58 6.65 -0.36
C ALA A 49 2.22 5.45 0.35
N LEU A 50 2.52 4.36 -0.37
CA LEU A 50 3.21 3.18 0.17
C LEU A 50 4.60 3.54 0.71
N THR A 51 5.40 4.29 -0.06
CA THR A 51 6.72 4.76 0.40
C THR A 51 6.61 5.65 1.65
N ARG A 52 5.57 6.48 1.76
CA ARG A 52 5.34 7.29 2.98
C ARG A 52 4.97 6.42 4.17
N LEU A 53 4.11 5.42 3.97
CA LEU A 53 3.72 4.46 5.02
C LEU A 53 4.92 3.65 5.52
N GLU A 54 5.79 3.22 4.63
CA GLU A 54 7.04 2.54 4.96
C GLU A 54 8.01 3.44 5.73
N LYS A 55 8.23 4.69 5.27
CA LYS A 55 9.04 5.68 6.01
C LYS A 55 8.51 5.99 7.41
N LYS A 56 7.20 5.87 7.61
CA LYS A 56 6.54 6.04 8.91
C LYS A 56 6.61 4.77 9.78
N GLY A 57 7.07 3.64 9.23
CA GLY A 57 7.17 2.35 9.93
C GLY A 57 5.87 1.56 10.01
N PHE A 58 4.86 1.88 9.18
CA PHE A 58 3.59 1.14 9.15
C PHE A 58 3.62 -0.07 8.22
N LEU A 59 4.54 -0.09 7.25
CA LEU A 59 4.71 -1.17 6.28
C LEU A 59 6.20 -1.47 6.11
N SER A 60 6.49 -2.67 5.64
CA SER A 60 7.76 -3.04 5.01
C SER A 60 7.45 -3.63 3.65
N SER A 61 8.28 -3.33 2.66
CA SER A 61 8.21 -3.96 1.34
C SER A 61 9.41 -4.87 1.13
N GLU A 62 9.18 -6.01 0.49
CA GLU A 62 10.23 -6.91 0.05
C GLU A 62 10.16 -7.01 -1.47
N MET A 63 11.32 -6.92 -2.12
CA MET A 63 11.43 -7.13 -3.56
C MET A 63 11.96 -8.54 -3.78
N THR A 64 11.05 -9.47 -4.04
CA THR A 64 11.44 -10.83 -4.44
C THR A 64 11.86 -10.80 -5.91
N GLY A 65 13.16 -10.79 -6.16
CA GLY A 65 13.74 -10.98 -7.48
C GLY A 65 13.83 -12.47 -7.83
N ALA A 66 13.94 -12.79 -9.11
CA ALA A 66 14.20 -14.13 -9.64
C ALA A 66 15.68 -14.56 -9.41
N GLU A 67 16.19 -14.43 -8.19
CA GLU A 67 17.57 -14.82 -7.82
C GLU A 67 17.62 -16.01 -6.85
N ASP A 68 16.50 -16.68 -6.59
CA ASP A 68 16.43 -17.94 -5.83
C ASP A 68 15.98 -19.12 -6.72
N ILE A 69 16.69 -19.38 -7.83
CA ILE A 69 16.70 -20.69 -8.53
C ILE A 69 18.15 -21.11 -8.78
#